data_AF-A0A2N2EVX1-F1
#
_entry.id   AF-A0A2N2EVX1-F1
#
_cell.length_a   1.000
_cell.length_b   1.000
_cell.length_c   1.000
_cell.angle_alpha   90.00
_cell.angle_beta   90.00
_cell.angle_gamma   90.00
#
_symmetry.space_group_name_H-M   'P 1'
#
loop_
_entity.id
_entity.type
_entity.pdbx_description
1 polymer ?
#
loop_
_entity_poly.entity_id
_entity_poly.type
_entity_poly.pdbx_seq_one_letter_code
_entity_poly.pdbx_strand_id
1 'polypeptide(L)'
;MTEKENKYFRKIDFTSGQIKKYYDNACHTLKIAGDDNNHEVRFDYSYKALIKAGITLIAAMKNAKVRGIPGHHIKIIEVLSEILNDDTIVSVGNAMRAKRNLDLYCGETTITKKQSLDYYNYVKVVLEKVKKELEERKEF
;
A
#
# COMPACT_ATOMS: atom_id res chain seq x y z
N MET A 1 -5.39 -5.68 18.63
CA MET A 1 -5.18 -6.61 17.51
C MET A 1 -5.86 -7.91 17.85
N THR A 2 -6.67 -8.43 16.93
CA THR A 2 -7.38 -9.71 17.07
C THR A 2 -6.43 -10.90 16.91
N GLU A 3 -6.81 -12.10 17.34
CA GLU A 3 -6.00 -13.32 17.11
C GLU A 3 -5.71 -13.56 15.62
N LYS A 4 -6.69 -13.28 14.75
CA LYS A 4 -6.54 -13.40 13.28
C LYS A 4 -5.49 -12.41 12.73
N GLU A 5 -5.37 -11.22 13.33
CA GLU A 5 -4.36 -10.23 12.97
C GLU A 5 -2.95 -10.63 13.45
N ASN A 6 -2.81 -11.30 14.60
CA ASN A 6 -1.51 -11.75 15.13
C ASN A 6 -0.78 -12.75 14.22
N LYS A 7 -1.52 -13.43 13.34
CA LYS A 7 -0.92 -14.26 12.27
C LYS A 7 -0.08 -13.41 11.32
N TYR A 8 -0.59 -12.24 10.90
CA TYR A 8 0.01 -11.37 9.88
C TYR A 8 0.87 -10.25 10.46
N PHE A 9 0.69 -9.89 11.73
CA PHE A 9 1.35 -8.75 12.33
C PHE A 9 2.05 -9.13 13.64
N ARG A 10 3.25 -8.61 13.84
CA ARG A 10 4.02 -8.73 15.09
C ARG A 10 4.11 -7.37 15.76
N LYS A 11 3.76 -7.29 17.05
CA LYS A 11 3.93 -6.07 17.85
C LYS A 11 5.40 -5.65 17.94
N ILE A 12 5.66 -4.39 17.59
CA ILE A 12 6.96 -3.71 17.63
C ILE A 12 6.67 -2.22 17.77
N ASP A 13 7.40 -1.54 18.65
CA ASP A 13 7.32 -0.08 18.76
C ASP A 13 8.15 0.59 17.66
N PHE A 14 7.60 1.62 17.06
CA PHE A 14 8.26 2.42 16.04
C PHE A 14 8.44 3.85 16.53
N THR A 15 9.58 4.44 16.19
CA THR A 15 9.81 5.88 16.35
C THR A 15 9.16 6.65 15.21
N SER A 16 8.76 7.89 15.44
CA SER A 16 8.24 8.80 14.40
C SER A 16 9.20 8.92 13.21
N GLY A 17 10.52 8.93 13.46
CA GLY A 17 11.54 8.92 12.41
C GLY A 17 11.53 7.65 11.54
N GLN A 18 11.18 6.48 12.10
CA GLN A 18 11.00 5.25 11.32
C GLN A 18 9.69 5.28 10.53
N ILE A 19 8.60 5.78 11.12
CA ILE A 19 7.32 5.95 10.42
C ILE A 19 7.49 6.89 9.22
N LYS A 20 8.15 8.03 9.41
CA LYS A 20 8.47 8.96 8.34
C LYS A 20 9.28 8.30 7.22
N LYS A 21 10.30 7.51 7.55
CA LYS A 21 11.08 6.76 6.54
C LYS A 21 10.23 5.77 5.74
N TYR A 22 9.24 5.12 6.37
CA TYR A 22 8.31 4.24 5.66
C TYR A 22 7.41 5.02 4.70
N TYR A 23 6.87 6.16 5.16
CA TYR A 23 6.07 7.04 4.33
C TYR A 23 6.88 7.60 3.14
N ASP A 24 8.08 8.15 3.40
CA ASP A 24 9.00 8.66 2.38
C ASP A 24 9.33 7.57 1.34
N ASN A 25 9.50 6.32 1.78
CA ASN A 25 9.73 5.19 0.89
C ASN A 25 8.50 4.87 0.01
N ALA A 26 7.29 4.98 0.54
CA ALA A 26 6.05 4.82 -0.23
C ALA A 26 5.93 5.93 -1.30
N CYS A 27 6.20 7.19 -0.94
CA CYS A 27 6.22 8.33 -1.84
C CYS A 27 7.27 8.18 -2.94
N HIS A 28 8.51 7.80 -2.58
CA HIS A 28 9.56 7.56 -3.56
C HIS A 28 9.19 6.43 -4.53
N THR A 29 8.54 5.37 -4.04
CA THR A 29 8.05 4.28 -4.89
C THR A 29 7.00 4.77 -5.89
N LEU A 30 6.06 5.61 -5.45
CA LEU A 30 5.08 6.20 -6.36
C LEU A 30 5.73 7.18 -7.36
N LYS A 31 6.76 7.92 -6.95
CA LYS A 31 7.53 8.80 -7.85
C LYS A 31 8.14 7.99 -9.01
N ILE A 32 8.74 6.84 -8.74
CA ILE A 32 9.24 5.94 -9.79
C ILE A 32 8.11 5.53 -10.75
N ALA A 33 6.92 5.23 -10.24
CA ALA A 33 5.77 4.92 -11.10
C ALA A 33 5.37 6.08 -12.03
N GLY A 34 5.46 7.32 -11.53
CA GLY A 34 5.10 8.53 -12.27
C GLY A 34 6.14 8.95 -13.32
N ASP A 35 7.43 8.72 -13.03
CA ASP A 35 8.54 9.12 -13.90
C ASP A 35 8.76 8.14 -15.07
N ASP A 36 8.23 6.91 -14.99
CA ASP A 36 8.42 5.88 -16.01
C ASP A 36 7.36 5.94 -17.13
N ASN A 37 7.81 5.73 -18.37
CA ASN A 37 6.96 5.71 -19.56
C ASN A 37 6.31 4.33 -19.80
N ASN A 38 6.88 3.26 -19.25
CA ASN A 38 6.34 1.91 -19.33
C ASN A 38 5.14 1.75 -18.37
N HIS A 39 3.98 1.38 -18.91
CA HIS A 39 2.75 1.23 -18.15
C HIS A 39 2.77 0.04 -17.17
N GLU A 40 3.56 -0.99 -17.41
CA GLU A 40 3.77 -2.10 -16.48
C GLU A 40 4.56 -1.63 -15.27
N VAL A 41 5.65 -0.89 -15.50
CA VAL A 41 6.45 -0.29 -14.41
C VAL A 41 5.58 0.65 -13.58
N ARG A 42 4.81 1.53 -14.23
CA ARG A 42 3.86 2.41 -13.52
C ARG A 42 2.92 1.61 -12.63
N PHE A 43 2.25 0.60 -13.17
CA PHE A 43 1.32 -0.22 -12.41
C PHE A 43 1.98 -0.93 -11.22
N ASP A 44 3.10 -1.59 -11.45
CA ASP A 44 3.81 -2.36 -10.43
C ASP A 44 4.29 -1.48 -9.27
N TYR A 45 4.85 -0.31 -9.60
CA TYR A 45 5.32 0.63 -8.58
C TYR A 45 4.16 1.33 -7.88
N SER A 46 3.04 1.60 -8.56
CA SER A 46 1.81 2.06 -7.89
C SER A 46 1.29 1.01 -6.90
N TYR A 47 1.25 -0.28 -7.27
CA TYR A 47 0.85 -1.34 -6.36
C TYR A 47 1.80 -1.44 -5.15
N LYS A 48 3.11 -1.41 -5.39
CA LYS A 48 4.11 -1.41 -4.31
C LYS A 48 3.95 -0.21 -3.38
N ALA A 49 3.66 0.97 -3.91
CA ALA A 49 3.42 2.18 -3.12
C ALA A 49 2.16 2.03 -2.24
N LEU A 50 1.07 1.46 -2.76
CA LEU A 50 -0.14 1.16 -1.97
C LEU A 50 0.17 0.23 -0.78
N ILE A 51 0.91 -0.85 -1.02
CA ILE A 51 1.31 -1.78 0.04
C ILE A 51 2.20 -1.10 1.08
N LYS A 52 3.14 -0.25 0.66
CA LYS A 52 4.01 0.53 1.56
C LYS A 52 3.21 1.57 2.36
N ALA A 53 2.18 2.17 1.78
CA ALA A 53 1.28 3.07 2.49
C ALA A 53 0.55 2.33 3.63
N GLY A 54 0.03 1.14 3.36
CA GLY A 54 -0.57 0.28 4.38
C GLY A 54 0.41 -0.12 5.48
N ILE A 55 1.64 -0.52 5.13
CA ILE A 55 2.70 -0.82 6.11
C ILE A 55 2.98 0.39 7.01
N THR A 56 3.02 1.60 6.43
CA THR A 56 3.26 2.84 7.17
C THR A 56 2.19 3.07 8.23
N LEU A 57 0.90 3.00 7.87
CA LEU A 57 -0.20 3.19 8.83
C LEU A 57 -0.32 2.05 9.84
N ILE A 58 -0.02 0.80 9.45
CA ILE A 58 0.00 -0.31 10.40
C ILE A 58 1.10 -0.10 11.45
N ALA A 59 2.27 0.36 11.03
CA ALA A 59 3.36 0.68 11.95
C ALA A 59 2.97 1.82 12.91
N ALA A 60 2.43 2.91 12.38
CA ALA A 60 2.05 4.09 13.16
C ALA A 60 0.84 3.83 14.10
N MET A 61 -0.23 3.26 13.56
CA MET A 61 -1.51 3.17 14.30
C MET A 61 -1.64 1.91 15.14
N LYS A 62 -0.93 0.83 14.77
CA LYS A 62 -1.04 -0.46 15.45
C LYS A 62 0.25 -0.87 16.16
N ASN A 63 1.36 -0.11 16.08
CA ASN A 63 2.68 -0.50 16.59
C ASN A 63 3.00 -1.95 16.20
N ALA A 64 2.92 -2.21 14.89
CA ALA A 64 3.01 -3.56 14.38
C ALA A 64 3.81 -3.65 13.07
N LYS A 65 4.66 -4.67 13.00
CA LYS A 65 5.41 -5.06 11.80
C LYS A 65 4.65 -6.14 11.04
N VAL A 66 4.52 -5.97 9.72
CA VAL A 66 3.93 -6.98 8.84
C VAL A 66 4.87 -8.18 8.67
N ARG A 67 4.30 -9.38 8.74
CA ARG A 67 4.97 -10.65 8.44
C ARG A 67 4.76 -11.00 6.96
N GLY A 68 5.85 -11.34 6.27
CA GLY A 68 5.81 -11.78 4.87
C GLY A 68 5.32 -13.22 4.74
N ILE A 69 4.03 -13.45 4.92
CA ILE A 69 3.38 -14.76 4.81
C ILE A 69 2.25 -14.73 3.77
N PRO A 70 1.81 -15.88 3.21
CA PRO A 70 0.71 -15.88 2.23
C PRO A 70 -0.54 -15.14 2.75
N GLY A 71 -1.09 -14.24 1.92
CA GLY A 71 -2.24 -13.40 2.26
C GLY A 71 -1.93 -12.07 2.95
N HIS A 72 -0.67 -11.80 3.33
CA HIS A 72 -0.33 -10.55 4.05
C HIS A 72 -0.72 -9.27 3.29
N HIS A 73 -0.59 -9.22 1.95
CA HIS A 73 -1.04 -8.07 1.16
C HIS A 73 -2.55 -7.81 1.28
N ILE A 74 -3.37 -8.87 1.33
CA ILE A 74 -4.82 -8.73 1.51
C ILE A 74 -5.08 -8.07 2.86
N LYS A 75 -4.45 -8.59 3.93
CA LYS A 75 -4.61 -8.03 5.27
C LYS A 75 -4.09 -6.59 5.39
N ILE A 76 -3.01 -6.24 4.68
CA ILE A 76 -2.52 -4.86 4.61
C ILE A 76 -3.57 -3.94 3.97
N ILE A 77 -4.17 -4.36 2.85
CA ILE A 77 -5.21 -3.58 2.14
C ILE A 77 -6.45 -3.40 3.02
N GLU A 78 -6.91 -4.46 3.68
CA GLU A 78 -8.04 -4.39 4.62
C GLU A 78 -7.78 -3.39 5.75
N VAL A 79 -6.62 -3.47 6.40
CA VAL A 79 -6.29 -2.56 7.51
C VAL A 79 -6.09 -1.12 7.03
N LEU A 80 -5.53 -0.92 5.83
CA LEU A 80 -5.42 0.41 5.23
C LEU A 80 -6.80 1.02 4.98
N SER A 81 -7.74 0.22 4.47
CA SER A 81 -9.15 0.61 4.28
C SER A 81 -9.84 0.94 5.60
N GLU A 82 -9.64 0.11 6.63
CA GLU A 82 -10.19 0.31 7.97
C GLU A 82 -9.69 1.63 8.59
N ILE A 83 -8.38 1.89 8.53
CA ILE A 83 -7.77 3.09 9.13
C ILE A 83 -8.25 4.36 8.40
N LEU A 84 -8.31 4.34 7.06
CA LEU A 84 -8.71 5.50 6.27
C LEU A 84 -10.22 5.64 6.07
N ASN A 85 -11.01 4.69 6.59
CA ASN A 85 -12.46 4.62 6.42
C ASN A 85 -12.88 4.77 4.94
N ASP A 86 -12.23 4.01 4.04
CA ASP A 86 -12.45 4.06 2.59
C ASP A 86 -12.44 2.66 1.97
N ASP A 87 -13.62 2.05 1.88
CA ASP A 87 -13.83 0.69 1.32
C ASP A 87 -13.39 0.55 -0.14
N THR A 88 -13.27 1.67 -0.86
CA THR A 88 -12.73 1.69 -2.23
C THR A 88 -11.32 1.10 -2.27
N ILE A 89 -10.55 1.23 -1.17
CA ILE A 89 -9.19 0.69 -1.05
C ILE A 89 -9.19 -0.83 -1.14
N VAL A 90 -10.18 -1.50 -0.53
CA VAL A 90 -10.33 -2.96 -0.64
C VAL A 90 -10.63 -3.35 -2.09
N SER A 91 -11.58 -2.68 -2.73
CA SER A 91 -11.98 -2.98 -4.11
C SER A 91 -10.82 -2.76 -5.09
N VAL A 92 -10.21 -1.58 -5.07
CA VAL A 92 -9.12 -1.22 -6.00
C VAL A 92 -7.85 -2.00 -5.68
N GLY A 93 -7.46 -2.10 -4.41
CA GLY A 93 -6.27 -2.83 -3.98
C GLY A 93 -6.32 -4.31 -4.31
N ASN A 94 -7.49 -4.97 -4.15
CA ASN A 94 -7.66 -6.36 -4.57
C ASN A 94 -7.66 -6.53 -6.08
N ALA A 95 -8.21 -5.59 -6.84
CA ALA A 95 -8.11 -5.60 -8.30
C ALA A 95 -6.65 -5.50 -8.76
N MET A 96 -5.86 -4.59 -8.17
CA MET A 96 -4.42 -4.48 -8.43
C MET A 96 -3.68 -5.77 -8.08
N ARG A 97 -3.93 -6.34 -6.90
CA ARG A 97 -3.32 -7.61 -6.47
C ARG A 97 -3.66 -8.76 -7.42
N ALA A 98 -4.93 -8.91 -7.80
CA ALA A 98 -5.37 -9.96 -8.70
C ALA A 98 -4.68 -9.83 -10.07
N LYS A 99 -4.61 -8.61 -10.61
CA LYS A 99 -3.96 -8.35 -11.90
C LYS A 99 -2.46 -8.61 -11.85
N ARG A 100 -1.76 -8.15 -10.82
CA ARG A 100 -0.33 -8.42 -10.60
C ARG A 100 -0.04 -9.92 -10.43
N ASN A 101 -0.94 -10.65 -9.79
CA ASN A 101 -0.79 -12.11 -9.66
C ASN A 101 -1.01 -12.81 -11.00
N LEU A 102 -2.01 -12.39 -11.79
CA LEU A 102 -2.25 -12.95 -13.11
C LEU A 102 -1.03 -12.73 -14.03
N ASP A 103 -0.42 -11.54 -13.96
CA ASP A 103 0.81 -11.21 -14.68
C ASP A 103 1.96 -12.17 -14.34
N LEU A 104 2.23 -12.37 -13.05
CA LEU A 104 3.35 -13.19 -12.58
C LEU A 104 3.19 -14.68 -12.82
N TYR A 105 1.96 -15.20 -12.75
CA TYR A 105 1.72 -16.64 -12.74
C TYR A 105 1.10 -17.17 -14.03
N CYS A 106 0.50 -16.31 -14.85
CA CYS A 106 -0.22 -16.72 -16.05
C CYS A 106 0.30 -16.04 -17.33
N GLY A 107 1.28 -15.13 -17.25
CA GLY A 107 2.03 -14.64 -18.40
C GLY A 107 1.27 -13.75 -19.38
N GLU A 108 0.01 -13.39 -19.11
CA GLU A 108 -0.86 -12.69 -20.06
C GLU A 108 -1.77 -11.64 -19.40
N THR A 109 -1.18 -10.60 -18.80
CA THR A 109 -1.95 -9.37 -18.55
C THR A 109 -1.28 -8.14 -19.08
N THR A 110 -1.74 -7.68 -20.25
CA THR A 110 -1.45 -6.31 -20.69
C THR A 110 -2.23 -5.35 -19.81
N ILE A 111 -1.57 -4.70 -18.84
CA ILE A 111 -2.10 -3.49 -18.24
C ILE A 111 -2.08 -2.40 -19.31
N THR A 112 -3.22 -1.77 -19.57
CA THR A 112 -3.24 -0.67 -20.55
C THR A 112 -2.63 0.59 -19.96
N LYS A 113 -2.16 1.50 -20.82
CA LYS A 113 -1.71 2.85 -20.40
C LYS A 113 -2.76 3.55 -19.54
N LYS A 114 -4.04 3.51 -19.94
CA LYS A 114 -5.15 4.11 -19.19
C LYS A 114 -5.28 3.49 -17.79
N GLN A 115 -5.37 2.16 -17.70
CA GLN A 115 -5.49 1.47 -16.40
C GLN A 115 -4.29 1.75 -15.48
N SER A 116 -3.07 1.75 -16.02
CA SER A 116 -1.87 2.07 -15.23
C SER A 116 -1.94 3.49 -14.64
N LEU A 117 -2.49 4.44 -15.39
CA LEU A 117 -2.63 5.82 -14.96
C LEU A 117 -3.76 5.99 -13.94
N ASP A 118 -4.87 5.28 -14.12
CA ASP A 118 -5.99 5.28 -13.18
C ASP A 118 -5.54 4.75 -11.81
N TYR A 119 -4.80 3.64 -11.78
CA TYR A 119 -4.22 3.09 -10.55
C TYR A 119 -3.19 4.03 -9.93
N TYR A 120 -2.30 4.62 -10.73
CA TYR A 120 -1.33 5.60 -10.25
C TYR A 120 -2.00 6.79 -9.55
N ASN A 121 -3.00 7.39 -10.21
CA ASN A 121 -3.72 8.54 -9.66
C ASN A 121 -4.49 8.17 -8.39
N TYR A 122 -5.10 6.98 -8.34
CA TYR A 122 -5.77 6.51 -7.13
C TYR A 122 -4.79 6.35 -5.97
N VAL A 123 -3.64 5.70 -6.19
CA VAL A 123 -2.63 5.51 -5.14
C VAL A 123 -2.02 6.84 -4.69
N LYS A 124 -1.91 7.84 -5.58
CA LYS A 124 -1.54 9.20 -5.21
C LYS A 124 -2.50 9.80 -4.17
N VAL A 125 -3.81 9.69 -4.42
CA VAL A 125 -4.85 10.15 -3.47
C VAL A 125 -4.76 9.40 -2.15
N VAL A 126 -4.52 8.08 -2.18
CA VAL A 126 -4.34 7.29 -0.95
C VAL A 126 -3.12 7.77 -0.14
N LEU A 127 -1.99 8.10 -0.79
CA LEU A 127 -0.82 8.63 -0.08
C LEU A 127 -1.04 10.02 0.52
N GLU A 128 -1.90 10.84 -0.08
CA GLU A 128 -2.31 12.12 0.51
C GLU A 128 -3.19 11.90 1.76
N LYS A 129 -4.12 10.93 1.71
CA LYS A 129 -4.91 10.53 2.89
C LYS A 129 -4.02 9.99 4.01
N VAL A 130 -3.05 9.14 3.69
CA VAL A 130 -2.05 8.62 4.65
C VAL A 130 -1.26 9.76 5.30
N LYS A 131 -0.84 10.75 4.50
CA LYS A 131 -0.11 11.92 5.02
C LYS A 131 -0.95 12.67 6.05
N LYS A 132 -2.19 12.99 5.69
CA LYS A 132 -3.12 13.71 6.54
C LYS A 132 -3.34 12.99 7.88
N GLU A 133 -3.58 11.67 7.84
CA GLU A 133 -3.77 10.85 9.04
C GLU A 133 -2.54 10.87 9.96
N LEU A 134 -1.34 10.86 9.39
CA LEU A 134 -0.08 10.89 10.16
C LEU A 134 0.19 12.28 10.77
N GLU A 135 -0.11 13.36 10.03
CA GLU A 135 0.00 14.74 10.51
C GLU A 135 -0.98 15.04 11.64
N GLU A 136 -2.26 14.64 11.50
CA GLU A 136 -3.29 14.86 12.52
C GLU A 136 -2.96 14.19 13.87
N ARG A 137 -2.19 13.09 13.83
CA ARG A 137 -1.78 12.32 15.01
C ARG A 137 -0.38 12.63 15.51
N LYS A 138 0.36 13.53 14.85
CA LYS A 138 1.75 13.89 15.19
C LYS A 138 2.71 12.69 15.15
N GLU A 139 2.48 11.78 14.21
CA GLU A 139 3.32 10.59 14.00
C GLU A 139 4.60 10.90 13.20
N PHE A 140 4.73 12.13 12.67
CA PHE A 140 5.97 12.75 12.23
C PHE A 140 5.86 14.29 12.21
#